data_AF-A0A816UN92-F1
#
_entry.id   AF-A0A816UN92-F1
#
_cell.length_a   1.000
_cell.length_b   1.000
_cell.length_c   1.000
_cell.angle_alpha   90.00
_cell.angle_beta   90.00
_cell.angle_gamma   90.00
#
_symmetry.space_group_name_H-M   'P 1'
#
loop_
_entity.id
_entity.type
_entity.pdbx_description
1 polymer ?
#
loop_
_entity_poly.entity_id
_entity_poly.type
_entity_poly.pdbx_seq_one_letter_code
_entity_poly.pdbx_strand_id
1 'polypeptide(L)'
;MDITGDEIGSSLPTIEIITQLLVRQQIDFVQTTTAESADDTSLIGNLMFTSFSAAPNKNQAPFAVYELIPIPFNQNNKRLRLAQIPAYPGINSKSHQLVRWSKEEAAACDFLQMTTCRESPVRRKETQNDCIYQLLTAAKLEDCRVEYFAGKLFVHRVGQYWAISTINATKWHTVATPEIEQHLLHGNEEITISSMALITTMNTKSLACD
;
A
#
# COMPACT_ATOMS: atom_id res chain seq x y z
N MET A 1 -11.32 -23.77 -20.12
CA MET A 1 -11.19 -22.30 -20.10
C MET A 1 -11.42 -21.86 -21.52
N ASP A 2 -12.67 -21.63 -21.89
CA ASP A 2 -12.98 -21.04 -23.19
C ASP A 2 -12.75 -19.54 -23.08
N ILE A 3 -11.82 -19.03 -23.88
CA ILE A 3 -11.59 -17.60 -24.07
C ILE A 3 -12.38 -17.23 -25.32
N THR A 4 -13.70 -17.10 -25.18
CA THR A 4 -14.51 -16.46 -26.21
C THR A 4 -14.33 -14.95 -26.08
N GLY A 5 -13.53 -14.40 -26.99
CA GLY A 5 -13.40 -12.97 -27.17
C GLY A 5 -14.65 -12.46 -27.87
N ASP A 6 -15.33 -11.51 -27.23
CA ASP A 6 -16.21 -10.60 -27.94
C ASP A 6 -16.16 -9.19 -27.33
N GLU A 7 -16.03 -8.25 -28.27
CA GLU A 7 -16.29 -6.81 -28.21
C GLU A 7 -15.23 -5.83 -27.63
N ILE A 8 -14.34 -5.45 -28.55
CA ILE A 8 -13.86 -4.09 -28.91
C ILE A 8 -13.56 -3.13 -27.75
N GLY A 9 -12.29 -3.17 -27.34
CA GLY A 9 -11.61 -2.16 -26.54
C GLY A 9 -10.20 -2.61 -26.21
N SER A 10 -9.34 -2.70 -27.23
CA SER A 10 -7.92 -3.13 -27.14
C SER A 10 -7.68 -4.35 -26.25
N SER A 11 -7.97 -5.55 -26.75
CA SER A 11 -7.51 -6.78 -26.09
C SER A 11 -5.98 -6.78 -26.12
N LEU A 12 -5.35 -6.68 -24.94
CA LEU A 12 -3.91 -6.83 -24.78
C LEU A 12 -3.46 -8.12 -25.49
N PRO A 13 -2.47 -8.08 -26.38
CA PRO A 13 -1.96 -9.29 -27.04
C PRO A 13 -1.64 -10.35 -25.99
N THR A 14 -1.93 -11.63 -26.29
CA THR A 14 -1.84 -12.75 -25.33
C THR A 14 -0.48 -12.82 -24.64
N ILE A 15 0.60 -12.41 -25.32
CA ILE A 15 1.94 -12.35 -24.75
C ILE A 15 2.07 -11.31 -23.64
N GLU A 16 1.37 -10.19 -23.76
CA GLU A 16 1.33 -9.10 -22.78
C GLU A 16 0.55 -9.52 -21.54
N ILE A 17 -0.54 -10.28 -21.74
CA ILE A 17 -1.28 -10.92 -20.64
C ILE A 17 -0.39 -11.95 -19.93
N ILE A 18 0.34 -12.80 -20.66
CA ILE A 18 1.24 -13.80 -20.07
C ILE A 18 2.35 -13.12 -19.27
N THR A 19 2.93 -12.02 -19.77
CA THR A 19 3.94 -11.26 -19.02
C THR A 19 3.38 -10.55 -17.80
N GLN A 20 2.17 -9.98 -17.87
CA GLN A 20 1.55 -9.32 -16.72
C GLN A 20 1.14 -10.30 -15.62
N LEU A 21 0.85 -11.55 -15.98
CA LEU A 21 0.50 -12.60 -15.02
C LEU A 21 1.71 -13.41 -14.56
N LEU A 22 2.90 -13.20 -15.14
CA LEU A 22 4.12 -13.93 -14.78
C LEU A 22 4.59 -13.49 -13.40
N VAL A 23 4.52 -14.43 -12.47
CA VAL A 23 4.86 -14.21 -11.06
C VAL A 23 6.30 -14.65 -10.77
N ARG A 24 6.73 -15.75 -11.38
CA ARG A 24 8.06 -16.29 -11.19
C ARG A 24 8.45 -17.08 -12.42
N GLN A 25 9.72 -17.02 -12.79
CA GLN A 25 10.29 -17.91 -13.80
C GLN A 25 11.46 -18.67 -13.18
N GLN A 26 11.48 -19.99 -13.34
CA GLN A 26 12.57 -20.85 -12.95
C GLN A 26 13.18 -21.45 -14.20
N ILE A 27 14.51 -21.39 -14.31
CA ILE A 27 15.26 -21.92 -15.45
C ILE A 27 16.12 -23.06 -14.93
N ASP A 28 15.85 -24.27 -15.40
CA ASP A 28 16.58 -25.48 -15.04
C ASP A 28 17.29 -26.03 -16.27
N PHE A 29 18.55 -26.42 -16.12
CA PHE A 29 19.29 -27.12 -17.17
C PHE A 29 19.27 -28.62 -16.92
N VAL A 30 18.72 -29.37 -17.86
CA VAL A 30 18.62 -30.83 -17.81
C VAL A 30 19.60 -31.41 -18.80
N GLN A 31 20.72 -31.95 -18.31
CA GLN A 31 21.70 -32.62 -19.15
C GLN A 31 21.09 -33.86 -19.81
N THR A 32 21.28 -33.98 -21.13
CA THR A 32 20.97 -35.20 -21.86
C THR A 32 22.10 -36.19 -21.64
N THR A 33 21.82 -37.29 -20.92
CA THR A 33 22.82 -38.32 -20.58
C THR A 33 23.19 -39.24 -21.73
N THR A 34 22.63 -39.04 -22.93
CA THR A 34 22.99 -39.79 -24.13
C THR A 34 24.14 -39.11 -24.86
N ALA A 35 25.34 -39.28 -24.32
CA ALA A 35 26.58 -39.04 -25.04
C ALA A 35 26.88 -40.25 -25.93
N GLU A 36 26.16 -40.41 -27.04
CA GLU A 36 26.60 -41.31 -28.11
C GLU A 36 26.51 -40.61 -29.47
N SER A 37 27.65 -40.63 -30.15
CA SER A 37 27.96 -40.12 -31.49
C SER A 37 28.22 -38.62 -31.64
N ALA A 38 29.48 -38.36 -32.01
CA ALA A 38 30.04 -37.08 -32.40
C ALA A 38 29.47 -36.66 -33.76
N ASP A 39 28.53 -35.74 -33.73
CA ASP A 39 28.26 -34.81 -34.82
C ASP A 39 28.26 -33.41 -34.20
N ASP A 40 28.83 -32.44 -34.91
CA ASP A 40 29.27 -31.12 -34.40
C ASP A 40 28.12 -30.16 -33.97
N THR A 41 26.95 -30.72 -33.68
CA THR A 41 25.74 -30.06 -33.15
C THR A 41 25.19 -30.79 -31.92
N SER A 42 26.06 -31.47 -31.16
CA SER A 42 25.67 -32.28 -30.02
C SER A 42 24.90 -31.47 -28.97
N LEU A 43 23.62 -31.81 -28.80
CA LEU A 43 22.74 -31.23 -27.79
C LEU A 43 23.25 -31.58 -26.38
N ILE A 44 23.88 -30.61 -25.72
CA ILE A 44 24.49 -30.76 -24.38
C ILE A 44 23.46 -30.84 -23.23
N GLY A 45 22.20 -30.54 -23.52
CA GLY A 45 21.11 -30.55 -22.55
C GLY A 45 19.94 -29.68 -22.99
N ASN A 46 18.83 -29.81 -22.29
CA ASN A 46 17.63 -29.02 -22.48
C ASN A 46 17.58 -27.91 -21.42
N LEU A 47 17.30 -26.67 -21.84
CA LEU A 47 16.90 -25.60 -20.93
C LEU A 47 15.39 -25.67 -20.73
N MET A 48 14.96 -25.93 -19.50
CA MET A 48 13.56 -25.94 -19.11
C MET A 48 13.21 -24.60 -18.47
N PHE A 49 12.25 -23.89 -19.04
CA PHE A 49 11.70 -22.66 -18.50
C PHE A 49 10.35 -22.97 -17.84
N THR A 50 10.30 -22.92 -16.52
CA THR A 50 9.06 -23.08 -15.76
C THR A 50 8.54 -21.71 -15.37
N SER A 51 7.46 -21.29 -16.01
CA SER A 51 6.77 -20.03 -15.72
C SER A 51 5.61 -20.28 -14.75
N PHE A 52 5.63 -19.61 -13.61
CA PHE A 52 4.52 -19.57 -12.66
C PHE A 52 3.74 -18.29 -12.93
N SER A 53 2.48 -18.43 -13.31
CA SER A 53 1.58 -17.29 -13.53
C SER A 53 0.43 -17.31 -12.53
N ALA A 54 0.04 -16.14 -12.01
CA ALA A 54 -1.14 -16.00 -11.18
C ALA A 54 -2.22 -15.23 -11.94
N ALA A 55 -3.27 -15.93 -12.36
CA ALA A 55 -4.44 -15.29 -12.92
C ALA A 55 -5.39 -14.87 -11.77
N PRO A 56 -5.85 -13.61 -11.73
CA PRO A 56 -6.90 -13.21 -10.80
C PRO A 56 -8.16 -14.03 -11.13
N ASN A 57 -8.65 -14.78 -10.15
CA ASN A 57 -9.89 -15.53 -10.31
C ASN A 57 -11.06 -14.54 -10.21
N LYS A 58 -12.01 -14.55 -11.17
CA LYS A 58 -13.22 -13.72 -11.13
C LYS A 58 -14.04 -13.92 -9.83
N ASN A 59 -13.84 -15.04 -9.14
CA ASN A 59 -14.46 -15.37 -7.86
C ASN A 59 -13.60 -15.00 -6.63
N GLN A 60 -12.46 -14.31 -6.79
CA GLN A 60 -11.71 -13.81 -5.64
C GLN A 60 -12.54 -12.76 -4.90
N ALA A 61 -12.60 -12.92 -3.59
CA ALA A 61 -13.32 -11.99 -2.73
C ALA A 61 -12.65 -10.61 -2.86
N PRO A 62 -13.40 -9.54 -3.22
CA PRO A 62 -12.80 -8.23 -3.38
C PRO A 62 -12.31 -7.74 -2.02
N PHE A 63 -11.02 -7.43 -1.92
CA PHE A 63 -10.46 -6.76 -0.75
C PHE A 63 -10.41 -5.26 -1.05
N ALA A 64 -10.92 -4.45 -0.13
CA ALA A 64 -10.62 -3.02 -0.13
C ALA A 64 -9.22 -2.85 0.48
N VAL A 65 -8.29 -2.30 -0.29
CA VAL A 65 -6.92 -2.08 0.16
C VAL A 65 -6.79 -0.64 0.66
N TYR A 66 -6.17 -0.48 1.82
CA TYR A 66 -5.95 0.80 2.46
C TYR A 66 -4.45 1.03 2.66
N GLU A 67 -4.03 2.29 2.70
CA GLU A 67 -2.70 2.66 3.21
C GLU A 67 -2.85 3.11 4.67
N LEU A 68 -2.07 2.49 5.57
CA LEU A 68 -2.07 2.86 6.98
C LEU A 68 -0.96 3.87 7.30
N ILE A 69 -1.36 4.98 7.91
CA ILE A 69 -0.45 6.05 8.31
C ILE A 69 -0.40 6.12 9.84
N PRO A 70 0.70 5.68 10.49
CA PRO A 70 0.83 5.71 11.94
C PRO A 70 1.11 7.14 12.40
N ILE A 71 0.06 7.86 12.80
CA ILE A 71 0.17 9.24 13.30
C ILE A 71 0.75 9.21 14.73
N PRO A 72 1.81 9.97 15.03
CA PRO A 72 2.36 10.04 16.37
C PRO A 72 1.38 10.66 17.38
N PHE A 73 1.41 10.20 18.62
CA PHE A 73 0.60 10.70 19.73
C PHE A 73 1.45 10.87 21.00
N ASN A 74 0.96 11.67 21.95
CA ASN A 74 1.64 11.91 23.22
C ASN A 74 1.09 10.99 24.31
N GLN A 75 1.99 10.29 25.00
CA GLN A 75 1.67 9.45 26.14
C GLN A 75 2.78 9.59 27.19
N ASN A 76 2.42 9.93 28.43
CA ASN A 76 3.38 10.10 29.54
C ASN A 76 4.56 11.02 29.18
N ASN A 77 4.28 12.19 28.58
CA ASN A 77 5.27 13.16 28.10
C ASN A 77 6.28 12.61 27.07
N LYS A 78 5.99 11.46 26.46
CA LYS A 78 6.75 10.89 25.36
C LYS A 78 5.90 10.90 24.12
N ARG A 79 6.53 11.22 22.99
CA ARG A 79 5.89 11.15 21.69
C ARG A 79 6.16 9.79 21.09
N LEU A 80 5.10 9.05 20.85
CA LEU A 80 5.12 7.68 20.40
C LEU A 80 4.36 7.55 19.08
N ARG A 81 4.64 6.50 18.32
CA ARG A 81 3.80 6.08 17.19
C ARG A 81 3.63 4.57 17.23
N LEU A 82 2.57 4.09 16.61
CA LEU A 82 2.40 2.64 16.44
C LEU A 82 3.51 2.09 15.55
N ALA A 83 4.16 1.03 16.04
CA ALA A 83 5.25 0.35 15.38
C ALA A 83 4.75 -0.92 14.68
N GLN A 84 5.48 -1.37 13.66
CA GLN A 84 5.24 -2.65 12.97
C GLN A 84 3.83 -2.80 12.37
N ILE A 85 3.15 -1.69 12.09
CA ILE A 85 1.90 -1.69 11.32
C ILE A 85 2.22 -2.04 9.86
N PRO A 86 1.55 -3.04 9.25
CA PRO A 86 1.72 -3.33 7.84
C PRO A 86 1.24 -2.14 7.03
N ALA A 87 2.00 -1.80 5.99
CA ALA A 87 1.75 -0.59 5.21
C ALA A 87 0.41 -0.64 4.49
N TYR A 88 0.03 -1.82 3.97
CA TYR A 88 -1.21 -1.98 3.23
C TYR A 88 -2.02 -3.18 3.73
N PRO A 89 -3.12 -2.99 4.48
CA PRO A 89 -4.11 -4.02 4.72
C PRO A 89 -5.16 -4.08 3.61
N GLY A 90 -5.53 -5.29 3.23
CA GLY A 90 -6.69 -5.59 2.40
C GLY A 90 -7.79 -6.18 3.27
N ILE A 91 -8.96 -5.54 3.32
CA ILE A 91 -10.08 -5.97 4.16
C ILE A 91 -11.22 -6.44 3.27
N ASN A 92 -11.72 -7.66 3.54
CA ASN A 92 -12.96 -8.13 2.96
C ASN A 92 -14.06 -8.04 4.02
N SER A 93 -14.94 -7.06 3.87
CA SER A 93 -16.02 -6.79 4.83
C SER A 93 -17.04 -7.93 4.95
N LYS A 94 -17.26 -8.72 3.90
CA LYS A 94 -18.24 -9.81 3.89
C LYS A 94 -17.76 -11.06 4.64
N SER A 95 -16.48 -11.40 4.46
CA SER A 95 -15.87 -12.61 5.02
C SER A 95 -15.01 -12.35 6.26
N HIS A 96 -14.87 -11.08 6.64
CA HIS A 96 -14.02 -10.63 7.75
C HIS A 96 -12.56 -11.07 7.59
N GLN A 97 -12.13 -11.29 6.35
CA GLN A 97 -10.77 -11.68 6.03
C GLN A 97 -9.88 -10.45 5.90
N LEU A 98 -8.63 -10.61 6.30
CA LEU A 98 -7.58 -9.60 6.19
C LEU A 98 -6.40 -10.17 5.42
N VAL A 99 -5.91 -9.40 4.47
CA VAL A 99 -4.65 -9.59 3.78
C VAL A 99 -3.74 -8.41 4.12
N ARG A 100 -2.43 -8.60 4.06
CA ARG A 100 -1.44 -7.56 4.35
C ARG A 100 -0.39 -7.56 3.28
N TRP A 101 0.20 -6.40 3.01
CA TRP A 101 1.41 -6.25 2.22
C TRP A 101 2.41 -5.40 2.99
N SER A 102 3.68 -5.78 2.95
CA SER A 102 4.78 -4.89 3.31
C SER A 102 4.91 -3.76 2.27
N LYS A 103 5.73 -2.75 2.56
CA LYS A 103 5.98 -1.68 1.57
C LYS A 103 6.63 -2.22 0.31
N GLU A 104 7.56 -3.16 0.48
CA GLU A 104 8.31 -3.79 -0.60
C GLU A 104 7.38 -4.67 -1.45
N GLU A 105 6.51 -5.47 -0.81
CA GLU A 105 5.51 -6.28 -1.52
C GLU A 105 4.49 -5.39 -2.27
N ALA A 106 4.13 -4.24 -1.70
CA ALA A 106 3.17 -3.31 -2.29
C ALA A 106 3.77 -2.44 -3.42
N ALA A 107 5.09 -2.24 -3.44
CA ALA A 107 5.73 -1.37 -4.43
C ALA A 107 5.58 -1.86 -5.87
N ALA A 108 5.42 -3.18 -6.07
CA ALA A 108 5.14 -3.79 -7.36
C ALA A 108 3.64 -3.87 -7.68
N CYS A 109 2.76 -3.39 -6.79
CA CYS A 109 1.32 -3.55 -6.91
C CYS A 109 0.63 -2.27 -7.37
N ASP A 110 -0.12 -2.35 -8.47
CA ASP A 110 -1.20 -1.41 -8.74
C ASP A 110 -2.49 -1.93 -8.11
N PHE A 111 -2.80 -1.49 -6.89
CA PHE A 111 -4.02 -1.91 -6.17
C PHE A 111 -5.32 -1.39 -6.79
N LEU A 112 -5.27 -0.42 -7.71
CA LEU A 112 -6.46 0.02 -8.46
C LEU A 112 -6.85 -1.01 -9.52
N GLN A 113 -5.86 -1.71 -10.09
CA GLN A 113 -6.06 -2.69 -11.16
C GLN A 113 -6.02 -4.14 -10.64
N MET A 114 -5.23 -4.41 -9.60
CA MET A 114 -4.93 -5.76 -9.12
C MET A 114 -5.03 -5.86 -7.60
N THR A 115 -5.98 -6.67 -7.14
CA THR A 115 -6.14 -6.96 -5.70
C THR A 115 -5.15 -8.00 -5.18
N THR A 116 -4.38 -8.63 -6.07
CA THR A 116 -3.32 -9.59 -5.73
C THR A 116 -2.10 -9.36 -6.62
N CYS A 117 -1.00 -8.83 -6.08
CA CYS A 117 0.28 -8.73 -6.82
C CYS A 117 1.43 -9.52 -6.16
N ARG A 118 1.12 -10.44 -5.24
CA ARG A 118 2.17 -11.18 -4.56
C ARG A 118 2.82 -12.22 -5.47
N GLU A 119 4.14 -12.33 -5.35
CA GLU A 119 4.87 -13.49 -5.89
C GLU A 119 4.60 -14.80 -5.13
N SER A 120 4.11 -14.69 -3.90
CA SER A 120 3.78 -15.80 -3.02
C SER A 120 2.30 -15.79 -2.62
N PRO A 121 1.68 -16.95 -2.35
CA PRO A 121 0.26 -17.02 -1.99
C PRO A 121 -0.08 -16.10 -0.82
N VAL A 122 -1.27 -15.51 -0.86
CA VAL A 122 -1.84 -14.70 0.22
C VAL A 122 -1.79 -15.48 1.54
N ARG A 123 -0.94 -15.05 2.48
CA ARG A 123 -0.92 -15.61 3.84
C ARG A 123 -2.14 -15.10 4.61
N ARG A 124 -3.23 -15.86 4.56
CA ARG A 124 -4.39 -15.68 5.44
C ARG A 124 -3.94 -16.02 6.87
N LYS A 125 -3.90 -15.04 7.75
CA LYS A 125 -3.66 -15.26 9.19
C LYS A 125 -4.98 -15.07 9.93
N GLU A 126 -5.23 -15.91 10.93
CA GLU A 126 -6.26 -15.64 11.93
C GLU A 126 -5.91 -14.33 12.64
N THR A 127 -6.84 -13.38 12.62
CA THR A 127 -6.59 -11.98 12.96
C THR A 127 -6.92 -11.63 14.40
N GLN A 128 -7.52 -12.53 15.17
CA GLN A 128 -8.14 -12.16 16.45
C GLN A 128 -7.18 -11.55 17.49
N ASN A 129 -5.88 -11.83 17.41
CA ASN A 129 -4.88 -11.40 18.40
C ASN A 129 -3.80 -10.48 17.79
N ASP A 130 -4.21 -9.56 16.92
CA ASP A 130 -3.29 -8.70 16.21
C ASP A 130 -3.66 -7.22 16.36
N CYS A 131 -2.65 -6.35 16.36
CA CYS A 131 -2.84 -4.92 16.53
C CYS A 131 -3.82 -4.34 15.49
N ILE A 132 -3.79 -4.78 14.23
CA ILE A 132 -4.74 -4.30 13.23
C ILE A 132 -6.17 -4.68 13.57
N TYR A 133 -6.40 -5.92 13.99
CA TYR A 133 -7.72 -6.36 14.40
C TYR A 133 -8.22 -5.56 15.60
N GLN A 134 -7.38 -5.31 16.59
CA GLN A 134 -7.74 -4.48 17.74
C GLN A 134 -8.08 -3.03 17.32
N LEU A 135 -7.31 -2.45 16.39
CA LEU A 135 -7.61 -1.13 15.80
C LEU A 135 -8.96 -1.12 15.06
N LEU A 136 -9.22 -2.13 14.23
CA LEU A 136 -10.43 -2.22 13.40
C LEU A 136 -11.70 -2.52 14.22
N THR A 137 -11.56 -3.21 15.34
CA THR A 137 -12.69 -3.58 16.22
C THR A 137 -12.86 -2.65 17.42
N ALA A 138 -12.02 -1.61 17.53
CA ALA A 138 -11.94 -0.76 18.71
C ALA A 138 -11.75 -1.53 20.03
N ALA A 139 -11.08 -2.69 19.96
CA ALA A 139 -10.70 -3.45 21.14
C ALA A 139 -9.53 -2.77 21.87
N LYS A 140 -9.24 -3.24 23.09
CA LYS A 140 -8.08 -2.77 23.85
C LYS A 140 -6.79 -3.10 23.09
N LEU A 141 -5.93 -2.10 22.91
CA LEU A 141 -4.69 -2.19 22.12
C LEU A 141 -3.54 -2.85 22.91
N GLU A 142 -3.68 -4.12 23.28
CA GLU A 142 -2.68 -4.86 24.05
C GLU A 142 -1.57 -5.44 23.17
N ASP A 143 -1.88 -5.76 21.91
CA ASP A 143 -0.92 -6.36 20.95
C ASP A 143 -0.25 -5.33 20.06
N CYS A 144 -0.56 -4.04 20.26
CA CYS A 144 0.05 -2.95 19.53
C CYS A 144 1.38 -2.53 20.15
N ARG A 145 2.45 -2.64 19.36
CA ARG A 145 3.75 -2.09 19.73
C ARG A 145 3.80 -0.61 19.44
N VAL A 146 4.54 0.12 20.27
CA VAL A 146 4.80 1.55 20.10
C VAL A 146 6.30 1.78 20.04
N GLU A 147 6.71 2.80 19.29
CA GLU A 147 8.09 3.27 19.22
C GLU A 147 8.16 4.78 19.40
N TYR A 148 9.35 5.25 19.80
CA TYR A 148 9.59 6.67 20.02
C TYR A 148 9.60 7.44 18.69
N PHE A 149 8.95 8.61 18.68
CA PHE A 149 8.97 9.55 17.56
C PHE A 149 9.69 10.84 17.97
N ALA A 150 10.89 11.05 17.43
CA ALA A 150 11.76 12.16 17.81
C ALA A 150 11.30 13.53 17.28
N GLY A 151 10.41 13.57 16.28
CA GLY A 151 9.99 14.82 15.64
C GLY A 151 9.10 15.70 16.53
N LYS A 152 9.29 17.01 16.44
CA LYS A 152 8.41 18.01 17.09
C LYS A 152 7.12 18.28 16.32
N LEU A 153 7.10 17.95 15.03
CA LEU A 153 5.97 18.09 14.14
C LEU A 153 5.86 16.84 13.26
N PHE A 154 4.63 16.38 13.04
CA PHE A 154 4.31 15.38 12.03
C PHE A 154 3.25 15.99 11.13
N VAL A 155 3.51 15.97 9.81
CA VAL A 155 2.57 16.43 8.80
C VAL A 155 2.55 15.39 7.69
N HIS A 156 1.36 14.94 7.32
CA HIS A 156 1.18 13.98 6.24
C HIS A 156 -0.12 14.27 5.48
N ARG A 157 -0.08 14.19 4.16
CA ARG A 157 -1.26 14.45 3.31
C ARG A 157 -2.04 13.15 3.08
N VAL A 158 -3.34 13.19 3.32
CA VAL A 158 -4.29 12.08 3.11
C VAL A 158 -5.42 12.57 2.20
N GLY A 159 -5.24 12.41 0.89
CA GLY A 159 -6.15 12.99 -0.11
C GLY A 159 -6.21 14.53 -0.01
N GLN A 160 -7.39 15.05 0.34
CA GLN A 160 -7.61 16.50 0.58
C GLN A 160 -7.36 16.95 2.02
N TYR A 161 -7.00 16.02 2.90
CA TYR A 161 -6.77 16.29 4.31
C TYR A 161 -5.28 16.32 4.65
N TRP A 162 -4.94 17.06 5.69
CA TRP A 162 -3.64 17.01 6.35
C TRP A 162 -3.80 16.37 7.73
N ALA A 163 -3.11 15.25 7.94
CA ALA A 163 -2.91 14.66 9.24
C ALA A 163 -1.75 15.37 9.92
N ILE A 164 -2.05 16.09 11.01
CA ILE A 164 -1.09 16.90 11.74
C ILE A 164 -1.04 16.41 13.17
N SER A 165 0.18 16.24 13.69
CA SER A 165 0.41 15.94 15.09
C SER A 165 1.55 16.81 15.61
N THR A 166 1.43 17.27 16.85
CA THR A 166 2.37 18.16 17.54
C THR A 166 2.58 17.70 18.98
N ILE A 167 3.66 18.16 19.64
CA ILE A 167 3.92 17.84 21.05
C ILE A 167 2.85 18.49 21.94
N ASN A 168 2.51 19.75 21.66
CA ASN A 168 1.53 20.53 22.40
C ASN A 168 0.48 21.08 21.44
N ALA A 169 -0.67 21.52 21.96
CA ALA A 169 -1.60 22.32 21.19
C ALA A 169 -0.84 23.53 20.59
N THR A 170 -0.99 23.74 19.28
CA THR A 170 -0.23 24.75 18.54
C THR A 170 -1.21 25.66 17.82
N LYS A 171 -0.88 26.95 17.74
CA LYS A 171 -1.63 27.95 16.97
C LYS A 171 -1.13 27.94 15.53
N TRP A 172 -2.08 27.97 14.61
CA TRP A 172 -1.80 27.95 13.18
C TRP A 172 -2.61 29.04 12.50
N HIS A 173 -2.08 29.51 11.38
CA HIS A 173 -2.70 30.53 10.56
C HIS A 173 -3.02 29.93 9.20
N THR A 174 -4.25 30.15 8.71
CA THR A 174 -4.54 29.89 7.31
C THR A 174 -4.07 31.09 6.48
N VAL A 175 -3.08 30.86 5.62
CA VAL A 175 -2.56 31.86 4.70
C VAL A 175 -3.23 31.63 3.36
N ALA A 176 -3.99 32.62 2.89
CA ALA A 176 -4.49 32.62 1.53
C ALA A 176 -3.29 32.65 0.59
N THR A 177 -3.23 31.71 -0.35
CA THR A 177 -2.19 31.73 -1.39
C THR A 177 -2.53 32.91 -2.30
N PRO A 178 -1.64 33.90 -2.48
CA PRO A 178 -1.95 35.04 -3.34
C PRO A 178 -2.05 34.52 -4.77
N GLU A 179 -3.28 34.35 -5.26
CA GLU A 179 -3.49 34.37 -6.70
C GLU A 179 -3.03 35.74 -7.19
N ILE A 180 -2.18 35.72 -8.22
CA ILE A 180 -1.62 36.88 -8.87
C ILE A 180 -2.79 37.84 -9.17
N GLU A 181 -2.72 39.05 -8.59
CA GLU A 181 -3.69 40.15 -8.68
C GLU A 181 -4.95 40.05 -7.80
N GLN A 182 -4.82 40.32 -6.50
CA GLN A 182 -5.80 41.16 -5.79
C GLN A 182 -5.29 41.69 -4.44
N HIS A 183 -5.19 43.01 -4.34
CA HIS A 183 -5.02 43.73 -3.07
C HIS A 183 -6.33 43.65 -2.27
N LEU A 184 -6.53 42.58 -1.49
CA LEU A 184 -7.62 42.48 -0.54
C LEU A 184 -7.07 42.14 0.86
N LEU A 185 -7.60 42.87 1.84
CA LEU A 185 -7.23 42.83 3.26
C LEU A 185 -7.19 41.39 3.78
N HIS A 186 -6.02 41.01 4.31
CA HIS A 186 -5.74 39.70 4.89
C HIS A 186 -6.55 39.49 6.18
N GLY A 187 -7.53 38.59 6.11
CA GLY A 187 -8.07 37.92 7.29
C GLY A 187 -7.27 36.67 7.57
N ASN A 188 -6.21 36.75 8.38
CA ASN A 188 -5.56 35.57 8.91
C ASN A 188 -6.46 35.01 10.02
N GLU A 189 -7.21 33.96 9.73
CA GLU A 189 -7.94 33.23 10.76
C GLU A 189 -6.94 32.37 11.53
N GLU A 190 -6.80 32.69 12.83
CA GLU A 190 -6.02 31.92 13.77
C GLU A 190 -6.83 30.70 14.22
N ILE A 191 -6.27 29.51 14.06
CA ILE A 191 -6.88 28.25 14.44
C ILE A 191 -5.97 27.57 15.47
N THR A 192 -6.54 27.19 16.62
CA THR A 192 -5.82 26.36 17.59
C THR A 192 -6.04 24.89 17.27
N ILE A 193 -4.97 24.17 16.95
CA ILE A 193 -5.00 22.74 16.64
C ILE A 193 -4.61 21.95 17.88
N SER A 194 -5.43 20.95 18.21
CA SER A 194 -5.12 19.96 19.25
C SER A 194 -3.82 19.23 18.91
N SER A 195 -3.20 18.54 19.88
CA SER A 195 -1.94 17.80 19.65
C SER A 195 -2.00 16.77 18.51
N MET A 196 -3.21 16.41 18.07
CA MET A 196 -3.47 15.66 16.85
C MET A 196 -4.74 16.21 16.19
N ALA A 197 -4.70 16.46 14.88
CA ALA A 197 -5.86 16.89 14.10
C ALA A 197 -5.79 16.40 12.65
N LEU A 198 -6.97 16.26 12.04
CA LEU A 198 -7.15 16.09 10.61
C LEU A 198 -7.77 17.38 10.07
N ILE A 199 -7.08 18.05 9.16
CA ILE A 199 -7.49 19.38 8.67
C ILE A 199 -7.80 19.32 7.20
N THR A 200 -8.94 19.86 6.79
CA THR A 200 -9.28 20.05 5.39
C THR A 200 -8.69 21.36 4.90
N THR A 201 -7.84 21.32 3.87
CA THR A 201 -7.39 22.54 3.17
C THR A 201 -8.08 22.61 1.83
N MET A 202 -8.72 23.74 1.52
CA MET A 202 -9.07 24.04 0.13
C MET A 202 -7.80 24.39 -0.64
N ASN A 203 -7.74 24.07 -1.95
CA ASN A 203 -6.55 24.24 -2.78
C ASN A 203 -5.94 25.65 -2.78
N THR A 204 -6.69 26.67 -2.34
CA THR A 204 -6.28 28.07 -2.28
C THR A 204 -5.73 28.53 -0.93
N LYS A 205 -5.80 27.69 0.12
CA LYS A 205 -5.35 28.05 1.48
C LYS A 205 -4.20 27.15 1.94
N SER A 206 -3.08 27.77 2.28
CA SER A 206 -1.95 27.13 2.95
C SER A 206 -2.09 27.21 4.47
N LEU A 207 -1.50 26.26 5.18
CA LEU A 207 -1.42 26.25 6.64
C LEU A 207 0.00 26.65 7.05
N ALA A 208 0.12 27.71 7.86
CA ALA A 208 1.38 28.13 8.47
C ALA A 208 1.31 27.92 9.99
N CYS A 209 2.40 27.45 10.58
CA CYS A 209 2.57 27.40 12.03
C CYS A 209 3.34 28.63 12.49
N ASP A 210 3.05 29.10 13.71
CA ASP A 210 3.95 29.99 14.45
C ASP A 210 5.25 29.28 14.88
#